data_AF-A0A270BNK8-F1
#
_entry.id   AF-A0A270BNK8-F1
#
_cell.length_a   1.000
_cell.length_b   1.000
_cell.length_c   1.000
_cell.angle_alpha   90.00
_cell.angle_beta   90.00
_cell.angle_gamma   90.00
#
_symmetry.space_group_name_H-M   'P 1'
#
loop_
_entity.id
_entity.type
_entity.pdbx_description
1 polymer ?
#
loop_
_entity_poly.entity_id
_entity_poly.type
_entity_poly.pdbx_seq_one_letter_code
_entity_poly.pdbx_strand_id
1 'polypeptide(L)'
;MLTGPFLTRLWCICGALFVATGTIMGALTAHLPDAHFAEGGRAMARSAMDMQMWQGIALVALGLGLAQRTNRLLLAGGCGVVVGTFLFCAGVYDTAFTGHHGSHIAPTGGSILIGSWLVLAAGWMRRA
;
A
#
# COMPACT_ATOMS: atom_id res chain seq x y z
N MET A 1 5.48 22.54 9.16
CA MET A 1 4.78 22.38 7.86
C MET A 1 5.61 21.42 7.02
N LEU A 2 5.13 20.20 6.74
CA LEU A 2 5.86 19.25 5.89
C LEU A 2 5.83 19.79 4.45
N THR A 3 7.01 20.08 3.88
CA THR A 3 7.13 20.62 2.52
C THR A 3 6.96 19.49 1.50
N GLY A 4 6.42 19.81 0.31
CA GLY A 4 6.18 18.84 -0.76
C GLY A 4 7.38 17.91 -1.05
N PRO A 5 8.63 18.41 -1.13
CA PRO A 5 9.81 17.59 -1.37
C PRO A 5 10.12 16.55 -0.27
N PHE A 6 9.77 16.84 0.99
CA PHE A 6 9.95 15.88 2.07
C PHE A 6 8.98 14.71 1.93
N LEU A 7 7.71 15.01 1.64
CA LEU A 7 6.67 13.99 1.48
C LEU A 7 6.95 13.08 0.29
N THR A 8 7.39 13.62 -0.84
CA THR A 8 7.74 12.80 -2.01
C THR A 8 8.93 11.87 -1.74
N ARG A 9 9.93 12.33 -0.97
CA ARG A 9 11.03 11.46 -0.51
C ARG A 9 10.53 10.36 0.43
N LEU A 10 9.64 10.70 1.37
CA LEU A 10 9.03 9.71 2.26
C LEU A 10 8.27 8.65 1.47
N TRP A 11 7.53 9.03 0.42
CA TRP A 11 6.85 8.06 -0.44
C TRP A 11 7.81 7.10 -1.13
N CYS A 12 8.96 7.57 -1.63
CA CYS A 12 9.99 6.66 -2.17
C CYS A 12 10.47 5.66 -1.11
N ILE A 13 10.72 6.12 0.12
CA ILE A 13 11.18 5.27 1.22
C ILE A 13 10.10 4.24 1.57
N CYS A 14 8.87 4.69 1.81
CA CYS A 14 7.75 3.79 2.12
C CYS A 14 7.48 2.81 0.99
N GLY A 15 7.53 3.26 -0.26
CA GLY A 15 7.34 2.41 -1.43
C GLY A 15 8.41 1.31 -1.53
N ALA A 16 9.68 1.67 -1.33
CA ALA A 16 10.77 0.69 -1.30
C ALA A 16 10.62 -0.33 -0.15
N LEU A 17 10.21 0.14 1.04
CA LEU A 17 9.95 -0.74 2.18
C LEU A 17 8.77 -1.69 1.92
N PHE A 18 7.69 -1.21 1.28
CA PHE A 18 6.56 -2.05 0.89
C PHE A 18 6.95 -3.09 -0.15
N VAL A 19 7.75 -2.74 -1.15
CA VAL A 19 8.27 -3.72 -2.12
C VAL A 19 9.19 -4.74 -1.44
N ALA A 20 10.07 -4.30 -0.54
CA ALA A 20 10.97 -5.20 0.20
C ALA A 20 10.18 -6.21 1.07
N THR A 21 9.25 -5.72 1.87
CA THR A 21 8.38 -6.57 2.70
C THR A 21 7.42 -7.41 1.86
N GLY A 22 6.96 -6.92 0.72
CA GLY A 22 6.17 -7.69 -0.25
C GLY A 22 6.99 -8.83 -0.85
N THR A 23 8.27 -8.61 -1.12
CA THR A 23 9.21 -9.65 -1.59
C THR A 23 9.41 -10.72 -0.52
N ILE A 24 9.54 -10.34 0.76
CA ILE A 24 9.57 -11.28 1.89
C ILE A 24 8.28 -12.13 1.90
N MET A 25 7.12 -11.48 1.79
CA MET A 25 5.83 -12.17 1.73
C MET A 25 5.69 -13.07 0.49
N GLY A 26 6.30 -12.70 -0.64
CA GLY A 26 6.39 -13.54 -1.83
C GLY A 26 7.15 -14.83 -1.56
N ALA A 27 8.29 -14.74 -0.86
CA ALA A 27 9.05 -15.92 -0.45
C ALA A 27 8.27 -16.78 0.56
N LEU A 28 7.64 -16.18 1.57
CA LEU A 28 6.82 -16.90 2.54
C LEU A 28 5.66 -17.63 1.86
N THR A 29 4.89 -16.95 1.02
CA THR A 29 3.75 -17.59 0.32
C THR A 29 4.17 -18.66 -0.68
N ALA A 30 5.42 -18.64 -1.18
CA ALA A 30 5.95 -19.67 -2.07
C ALA A 30 6.54 -20.88 -1.33
N HIS A 31 7.16 -20.67 -0.15
CA HIS A 31 8.01 -21.67 0.48
C HIS A 31 7.55 -22.15 1.86
N LEU A 32 6.71 -21.42 2.60
CA LEU A 32 6.19 -21.91 3.87
C LEU A 32 5.22 -23.08 3.63
N PRO A 33 5.22 -24.13 4.47
CA PRO A 33 4.21 -25.18 4.45
C PRO A 33 2.79 -24.66 4.73
N ASP A 34 1.76 -25.30 4.19
CA ASP A 34 0.35 -24.86 4.35
C ASP A 34 -0.09 -24.79 5.82
N ALA A 35 0.49 -25.61 6.69
CA ALA A 35 0.21 -25.60 8.13
C ALA A 35 0.52 -24.26 8.85
N HIS A 36 1.25 -23.34 8.20
CA HIS A 36 1.51 -21.99 8.74
C HIS A 36 0.46 -20.96 8.33
N PHE A 37 -0.50 -21.33 7.49
CA PHE A 37 -1.59 -20.46 7.07
C PHE A 37 -2.91 -20.95 7.65
N ALA A 38 -3.82 -20.02 7.88
CA ALA A 38 -5.22 -20.36 8.11
C ALA A 38 -5.85 -20.98 6.85
N GLU A 39 -7.06 -21.52 6.97
CA GLU A 39 -7.80 -22.04 5.83
C GLU A 39 -7.98 -20.95 4.76
N GLY A 40 -7.52 -21.21 3.53
CA GLY A 40 -7.48 -20.21 2.45
C GLY A 40 -6.43 -19.09 2.62
N GLY A 41 -5.72 -19.06 3.74
CA GLY A 41 -4.82 -17.97 4.14
C GLY A 41 -3.66 -17.74 3.17
N ARG A 42 -3.09 -18.79 2.57
CA ARG A 42 -2.03 -18.62 1.55
C ARG A 42 -2.48 -17.76 0.38
N ALA A 43 -3.69 -17.99 -0.14
CA ALA A 43 -4.24 -17.23 -1.26
C ALA A 43 -4.56 -15.78 -0.86
N MET A 44 -5.02 -15.56 0.37
CA MET A 44 -5.21 -14.22 0.93
C MET A 44 -3.89 -13.46 1.06
N ALA A 45 -2.86 -14.11 1.64
CA ALA A 45 -1.52 -13.54 1.74
C ALA A 45 -0.92 -13.25 0.36
N ARG A 46 -1.14 -14.11 -0.65
CA ARG A 46 -0.72 -13.84 -2.03
C ARG A 46 -1.38 -12.56 -2.57
N SER A 47 -2.69 -12.45 -2.43
CA SER A 47 -3.45 -11.27 -2.89
C SER A 47 -2.99 -9.97 -2.22
N ALA A 48 -2.74 -10.01 -0.91
CA ALA A 48 -2.22 -8.85 -0.19
C ALA A 48 -0.78 -8.51 -0.60
N MET A 49 0.06 -9.51 -0.86
CA MET A 49 1.41 -9.32 -1.41
C MET A 49 1.39 -8.66 -2.78
N ASP A 50 0.53 -9.10 -3.69
CA ASP A 50 0.40 -8.47 -5.01
C ASP A 50 0.00 -6.99 -4.86
N MET A 51 -1.02 -6.69 -4.03
CA MET A 51 -1.40 -5.30 -3.78
C MET A 51 -0.28 -4.49 -3.12
N GLN A 52 0.42 -5.05 -2.13
CA GLN A 52 1.51 -4.35 -1.47
C GLN A 52 2.63 -4.00 -2.45
N MET A 53 2.99 -4.91 -3.36
CA MET A 53 4.00 -4.68 -4.38
C MET A 53 3.57 -3.59 -5.37
N TRP A 54 2.35 -3.67 -5.92
CA TRP A 54 1.83 -2.67 -6.84
C TRP A 54 1.79 -1.27 -6.22
N GLN A 55 1.31 -1.17 -4.99
CA GLN A 55 1.22 0.10 -4.28
C GLN A 55 2.60 0.63 -3.86
N GLY A 56 3.54 -0.26 -3.51
CA GLY A 56 4.91 0.12 -3.24
C GLY A 56 5.62 0.73 -4.46
N ILE A 57 5.49 0.09 -5.63
CA ILE A 57 6.03 0.59 -6.91
C ILE A 57 5.38 1.93 -7.25
N ALA A 58 4.05 2.03 -7.11
CA ALA A 58 3.33 3.28 -7.33
C ALA A 58 3.85 4.43 -6.46
N LEU A 59 4.13 4.18 -5.18
CA LEU A 59 4.66 5.21 -4.27
C LEU A 59 6.06 5.69 -4.67
N VAL A 60 6.93 4.78 -5.13
CA VAL A 60 8.23 5.16 -5.70
C VAL A 60 8.03 6.03 -6.95
N ALA A 61 7.15 5.62 -7.86
CA ALA A 61 6.86 6.39 -9.07
C ALA A 61 6.28 7.79 -8.75
N LEU A 62 5.36 7.88 -7.79
CA LEU A 62 4.79 9.15 -7.31
C LEU A 62 5.84 10.05 -6.69
N GLY A 63 6.70 9.50 -5.82
CA GLY A 63 7.75 10.26 -5.14
C GLY A 63 8.79 10.83 -6.13
N LEU A 64 9.18 10.05 -7.14
CA LEU A 64 10.07 10.52 -8.20
C LEU A 64 9.39 11.51 -9.15
N GLY A 65 8.16 11.22 -9.57
CA GLY A 65 7.44 12.00 -10.59
C GLY A 65 6.89 13.34 -10.09
N LEU A 66 6.62 13.48 -8.79
CA LEU A 66 6.01 14.68 -8.22
C LEU A 66 6.99 15.58 -7.46
N ALA A 67 8.28 15.25 -7.40
CA ALA A 67 9.29 15.95 -6.59
C ALA A 67 9.32 17.49 -6.78
N GLN A 68 9.03 17.98 -7.99
CA GLN A 68 9.07 19.40 -8.35
C GLN A 68 7.68 20.04 -8.48
N ARG A 69 6.60 19.26 -8.57
CA ARG A 69 5.24 19.77 -8.88
C ARG A 69 4.17 19.03 -8.08
N THR A 70 3.98 19.44 -6.83
CA THR A 70 2.90 18.91 -5.97
C THR A 70 1.77 19.94 -5.77
N ASN A 71 0.54 19.46 -5.57
CA ASN A 71 -0.56 20.23 -5.00
C ASN A 71 -1.16 19.48 -3.80
N ARG A 72 -2.07 20.14 -3.06
CA ARG A 72 -2.68 19.56 -1.86
C ARG A 72 -3.39 18.23 -2.11
N LEU A 73 -4.03 18.05 -3.28
CA LEU A 73 -4.69 16.79 -3.62
C LEU A 73 -3.68 15.69 -3.88
N LEU A 74 -2.62 15.97 -4.65
CA LEU A 74 -1.57 15.00 -4.91
C LEU A 74 -0.87 14.56 -3.62
N LEU A 75 -0.64 15.51 -2.69
CA LEU A 75 -0.10 15.20 -1.37
C LEU A 75 -1.06 14.35 -0.54
N ALA A 76 -2.34 14.70 -0.49
CA ALA A 76 -3.35 13.94 0.25
C ALA A 76 -3.51 12.51 -0.30
N GLY A 77 -3.58 12.37 -1.63
CA GLY A 77 -3.68 11.10 -2.32
C GLY A 77 -2.46 10.21 -2.09
N GLY A 78 -1.24 10.75 -2.24
CA GLY A 78 -0.02 9.96 -1.98
C GLY A 78 0.10 9.50 -0.53
N CYS A 79 -0.22 10.36 0.44
CA CYS A 79 -0.27 9.96 1.86
C CYS A 79 -1.36 8.89 2.12
N GLY A 80 -2.52 9.02 1.47
CA GLY A 80 -3.59 8.04 1.56
C GLY A 80 -3.18 6.68 0.97
N VAL A 81 -2.42 6.64 -0.11
CA VAL A 81 -1.85 5.38 -0.64
C VAL A 81 -0.97 4.71 0.41
N VAL A 82 -0.09 5.45 1.11
CA VAL A 82 0.75 4.88 2.18
C VAL A 82 -0.10 4.24 3.28
N VAL A 83 -1.06 5.00 3.83
CA VAL A 83 -1.89 4.55 4.95
C VAL A 83 -2.80 3.40 4.53
N GLY A 84 -3.46 3.52 3.38
CA GLY A 84 -4.38 2.52 2.87
C GLY A 84 -3.67 1.19 2.57
N THR A 85 -2.48 1.22 1.96
CA THR A 85 -1.67 0.02 1.73
C THR A 85 -1.28 -0.65 3.04
N PHE A 86 -0.79 0.11 4.01
CA PHE A 86 -0.40 -0.45 5.31
C PHE A 86 -1.58 -1.14 6.00
N LEU A 87 -2.72 -0.45 6.14
CA LEU A 87 -3.91 -1.00 6.79
C LEU A 87 -4.48 -2.21 6.05
N PHE A 88 -4.59 -2.12 4.72
CA PHE A 88 -5.12 -3.22 3.90
C PHE A 88 -4.23 -4.46 4.02
N CYS A 89 -2.94 -4.33 3.75
CA CYS A 89 -2.03 -5.47 3.69
C CYS A 89 -1.80 -6.08 5.07
N ALA A 90 -1.60 -5.26 6.10
CA ALA A 90 -1.44 -5.76 7.47
C ALA A 90 -2.68 -6.53 7.94
N GLY A 91 -3.89 -6.01 7.70
CA GLY A 91 -5.13 -6.68 8.10
C GLY A 91 -5.35 -8.00 7.35
N VAL A 92 -5.07 -8.05 6.05
CA VAL A 92 -5.20 -9.29 5.28
C VAL A 92 -4.13 -10.31 5.65
N TYR A 93 -2.88 -9.90 5.90
CA TYR A 93 -1.83 -10.81 6.36
C TYR A 93 -2.13 -11.38 7.74
N ASP A 94 -2.58 -10.55 8.68
CA ASP A 94 -2.98 -11.02 10.01
C ASP A 94 -4.07 -12.10 9.91
N THR A 95 -5.11 -11.85 9.10
CA THR A 95 -6.17 -12.84 8.85
C THR A 95 -5.62 -14.10 8.16
N ALA A 96 -4.71 -13.94 7.20
CA ALA A 96 -4.14 -15.05 6.46
C ALA A 96 -3.30 -16.01 7.32
N PHE A 97 -2.58 -15.48 8.31
CA PHE A 97 -1.72 -16.29 9.18
C PHE A 97 -2.44 -16.80 10.43
N THR A 98 -3.36 -16.03 11.00
CA THR A 98 -4.00 -16.37 12.28
C THR A 98 -5.40 -16.94 12.14
N GLY A 99 -6.08 -16.70 11.00
CA GLY A 99 -7.49 -17.01 10.82
C GLY A 99 -8.43 -16.07 11.58
N HIS A 100 -7.89 -15.17 12.41
CA HIS A 100 -8.67 -14.13 13.05
C HIS A 100 -9.04 -13.09 12.00
N HIS A 101 -10.34 -12.93 11.77
CA HIS A 101 -10.85 -11.91 10.89
C HIS A 101 -10.79 -10.58 11.64
N GLY A 102 -9.57 -10.02 11.71
CA GLY A 102 -9.19 -8.86 12.50
C GLY A 102 -9.88 -7.58 12.03
N SER A 103 -11.17 -7.42 12.37
CA SER A 103 -11.97 -6.19 12.28
C SER A 103 -11.97 -5.48 10.92
N HIS A 104 -12.73 -4.39 10.81
CA HIS A 104 -12.92 -3.61 9.59
C HIS A 104 -11.64 -2.96 9.01
N ILE A 105 -10.44 -3.27 9.54
CA ILE A 105 -9.15 -2.68 9.14
C ILE A 105 -8.88 -2.88 7.66
N ALA A 106 -8.94 -4.12 7.16
CA ALA A 106 -8.65 -4.38 5.75
C ALA A 106 -9.65 -3.67 4.81
N PRO A 107 -10.98 -3.76 5.02
CA PRO A 107 -11.96 -2.97 4.26
C PRO A 107 -11.74 -1.45 4.33
N THR A 108 -11.39 -0.91 5.50
CA THR A 108 -11.07 0.52 5.67
C THR A 108 -9.82 0.90 4.89
N GLY A 109 -8.76 0.10 4.95
CA GLY A 109 -7.54 0.30 4.17
C GLY A 109 -7.80 0.28 2.66
N GLY A 110 -8.60 -0.67 2.18
CA GLY A 110 -9.02 -0.75 0.78
C GLY A 110 -9.85 0.46 0.34
N SER A 111 -10.77 0.93 1.19
CA SER A 111 -11.57 2.13 0.91
C SER A 111 -10.71 3.38 0.83
N ILE A 112 -9.73 3.52 1.74
CA ILE A 112 -8.74 4.60 1.70
C ILE A 112 -7.92 4.53 0.41
N LEU A 113 -7.46 3.34 0.00
CA LEU A 113 -6.73 3.14 -1.26
C LEU A 113 -7.53 3.60 -2.49
N ILE A 114 -8.80 3.18 -2.59
CA ILE A 114 -9.70 3.61 -3.67
C ILE A 114 -9.84 5.13 -3.67
N GLY A 115 -10.17 5.72 -2.52
CA GLY A 115 -10.31 7.17 -2.38
C GLY A 115 -9.02 7.93 -2.72
N SER A 116 -7.86 7.37 -2.35
CA SER A 116 -6.55 7.97 -2.61
C SER A 116 -6.24 8.07 -4.09
N TRP A 117 -6.49 7.00 -4.85
CA TRP A 117 -6.31 7.01 -6.30
C TRP A 117 -7.28 7.97 -7.00
N LEU A 118 -8.53 8.06 -6.54
CA LEU A 118 -9.49 9.05 -7.05
C LEU A 118 -9.04 10.49 -6.76
N VAL A 119 -8.50 10.75 -5.57
CA VAL A 119 -7.94 12.06 -5.19
C VAL A 119 -6.70 12.40 -6.02
N LEU A 120 -5.83 11.42 -6.28
CA LEU A 120 -4.68 11.60 -7.17
C LEU A 120 -5.14 11.96 -8.59
N ALA A 121 -6.12 11.23 -9.15
CA ALA A 121 -6.73 11.54 -10.44
C ALA A 121 -7.26 12.98 -10.50
N ALA A 122 -8.03 13.40 -9.49
CA ALA A 122 -8.51 14.78 -9.37
C ALA A 122 -7.35 15.80 -9.24
N GLY A 123 -6.29 15.44 -8.53
CA GLY A 123 -5.09 16.25 -8.36
C GLY A 123 -4.35 16.54 -9.66
N TRP A 124 -4.28 15.56 -10.56
CA TRP A 124 -3.70 15.74 -11.89
C TRP A 124 -4.62 16.52 -12.83
N MET A 125 -5.94 16.28 -12.79
CA MET A 125 -6.90 17.05 -13.59
C MET A 125 -6.88 18.54 -13.26
N ARG A 126 -6.65 18.92 -11.99
CA ARG A 126 -6.58 20.34 -11.58
C ARG A 126 -5.27 21.05 -11.96
N ARG A 127 -4.41 20.41 -12.76
CA ARG A 127 -3.13 20.97 -13.25
C ARG A 127 -2.88 20.77 -14.74
N ALA A 128 -3.77 20.08 -15.45
CA ALA A 128 -3.91 20.19 -16.90
C ALA A 128 -4.78 21.41 -17.21
#